data_AF-A0A0A2TQC7-F1
#
_entry.id   AF-A0A0A2TQC7-F1
#
_cell.length_a   1.000
_cell.length_b   1.000
_cell.length_c   1.000
_cell.angle_alpha   90.00
_cell.angle_beta   90.00
_cell.angle_gamma   90.00
#
_symmetry.space_group_name_H-M   'P 1'
#
loop_
_entity.id
_entity.type
_entity.pdbx_description
1 polymer ?
#
loop_
_entity_poly.entity_id
_entity_poly.type
_entity_poly.pdbx_seq_one_letter_code
_entity_poly.pdbx_strand_id
1 'polypeptide(L)'
;MAKLSRLEVMDLKNRYLSKLRDNNIPMDQVKHYISRDITDSKQAEKMIKELDKEFTKIKEDDLDLLLFDVLEILQETPAQWTVDKDNNIYTVYPHPVVSNGRVTGVEYKTHKSYYFEDTELFDRYIVLQNDIAKASKKKNGSGGRGRPSKFSAEQVAEWAKLKDQGYSYKTIAESNDVYATTIGSYVRKYKKKQQAG
;
A
#
# COMPACT_ATOMS: atom_id res chain seq x y z
N MET A 1 39.77 20.91 23.52
CA MET A 1 38.43 21.47 23.19
C MET A 1 37.40 20.39 23.47
N ALA A 2 36.26 20.77 24.05
CA ALA A 2 35.29 19.83 24.61
C ALA A 2 34.44 19.17 23.52
N LYS A 3 34.20 17.87 23.67
CA LYS A 3 33.21 17.13 22.89
C LYS A 3 31.83 17.64 23.26
N LEU A 4 30.99 17.96 22.25
CA LEU A 4 29.62 18.39 22.50
C LEU A 4 28.85 17.29 23.24
N SER A 5 28.05 17.70 24.22
CA SER A 5 27.11 16.83 24.91
C SER A 5 26.02 16.32 23.96
N ARG A 6 25.34 15.24 24.36
CA ARG A 6 24.25 14.66 23.56
C ARG A 6 23.12 15.65 23.32
N LEU A 7 22.79 16.50 24.30
CA LEU A 7 21.73 17.50 24.20
C LEU A 7 22.08 18.58 23.19
N GLU A 8 23.30 19.12 23.24
CA GLU A 8 23.77 20.13 22.29
C GLU A 8 23.76 19.62 20.85
N VAL A 9 24.13 18.34 20.63
CA VAL A 9 24.05 17.70 19.30
C VAL A 9 22.60 17.62 18.81
N MET A 10 21.66 17.26 19.69
CA MET A 10 20.24 17.21 19.33
C MET A 10 19.68 18.59 18.98
N ASP A 11 20.03 19.62 19.76
CA ASP A 11 19.61 20.99 19.50
C ASP A 11 20.18 21.52 18.18
N LEU A 12 21.45 21.24 17.91
CA LEU A 12 22.10 21.60 16.66
C LEU A 12 21.43 20.89 15.46
N LYS A 13 21.09 19.61 15.62
CA LYS A 13 20.41 18.81 14.60
C LYS A 13 19.04 19.39 14.26
N ASN A 14 18.23 19.68 15.28
CA ASN A 14 16.91 20.29 15.09
C ASN A 14 17.01 21.64 14.36
N ARG A 15 17.99 22.46 14.72
CA ARG A 15 18.25 23.75 14.05
C ARG A 15 18.61 23.56 12.57
N TYR A 16 19.43 22.57 12.25
CA TYR A 16 19.81 22.28 10.86
C TYR A 16 18.67 21.65 10.05
N LEU A 17 17.82 20.83 10.66
CA LEU A 17 16.58 20.33 10.04
C LEU A 17 15.63 21.47 9.69
N SER A 18 15.39 22.42 10.60
CA SER A 18 14.58 23.61 10.29
C SER A 18 15.17 24.43 9.15
N LYS A 19 16.50 24.55 9.08
CA LYS A 19 17.16 25.23 7.95
C LYS A 19 16.97 24.51 6.61
N LEU A 20 17.02 23.18 6.60
CA LEU A 20 16.78 22.37 5.41
C LEU A 20 15.33 22.54 4.91
N ARG A 21 14.37 22.56 5.84
CA ARG A 21 12.94 22.64 5.54
C ARG A 21 12.49 24.05 5.17
N ASP A 22 12.79 25.02 6.01
CA ASP A 22 12.13 26.34 5.98
C ASP A 22 12.90 27.33 5.08
N ASN A 23 14.23 27.19 4.99
CA ASN A 23 15.09 28.12 4.25
C ASN A 23 15.58 27.54 2.90
N ASN A 24 15.12 26.34 2.54
CA ASN A 24 15.50 25.62 1.32
C ASN A 24 17.04 25.56 1.12
N ILE A 25 17.78 25.43 2.22
CA ILE A 25 19.25 25.36 2.18
C ILE A 25 19.65 23.97 1.69
N PRO A 26 20.53 23.84 0.68
CA PRO A 26 21.00 22.53 0.23
C PRO A 26 21.72 21.75 1.33
N MET A 27 21.52 20.43 1.35
CA MET A 27 22.18 19.52 2.30
C MET A 27 23.70 19.68 2.32
N ASP A 28 24.34 19.96 1.18
CA ASP A 28 25.78 20.14 1.10
C ASP A 28 26.28 21.40 1.82
N GLN A 29 25.49 22.47 1.84
CA GLN A 29 25.81 23.66 2.64
C GLN A 29 25.68 23.36 4.14
N VAL A 30 24.67 22.57 4.52
CA VAL A 30 24.48 22.13 5.91
C VAL A 30 25.62 21.25 6.38
N LYS A 31 26.11 20.32 5.54
CA LYS A 31 27.32 19.53 5.81
C LYS A 31 28.51 20.44 6.11
N HIS A 32 28.72 21.47 5.29
CA HIS A 32 29.81 22.43 5.50
C HIS A 32 29.69 23.16 6.83
N TYR A 33 28.49 23.62 7.22
CA TYR A 33 28.28 24.28 8.51
C TYR A 33 28.52 23.33 9.68
N ILE A 34 28.06 22.08 9.60
CA ILE A 34 28.26 21.07 10.64
C ILE A 34 29.75 20.76 10.82
N SER A 35 30.50 20.62 9.72
CA SER A 35 31.96 20.41 9.78
C SER A 35 32.72 21.59 10.39
N ARG A 36 32.17 22.82 10.29
CA ARG A 36 32.74 24.01 10.93
C ARG A 36 32.39 24.10 12.43
N ASP A 37 31.15 23.77 12.77
CA ASP A 37 30.62 23.91 14.13
C ASP A 37 31.03 22.74 15.05
N ILE A 38 31.28 21.55 14.48
CA ILE A 38 31.67 20.34 15.22
C ILE A 38 33.11 19.98 14.86
N THR A 39 34.02 20.15 15.82
CA THR A 39 35.45 19.82 15.63
C THR A 39 35.74 18.32 15.64
N ASP A 40 34.90 17.49 16.30
CA ASP A 40 35.04 16.03 16.26
C ASP A 40 34.44 15.47 14.96
N SER A 41 35.32 15.09 14.02
CA SER A 41 34.93 14.55 12.71
C SER A 41 33.97 13.35 12.80
N LYS A 42 34.15 12.47 13.78
CA LYS A 42 33.28 11.29 13.94
C LYS A 42 31.87 11.69 14.40
N GLN A 43 31.80 12.68 15.27
CA GLN A 43 30.53 13.23 15.75
C GLN A 43 29.81 14.00 14.65
N ALA A 44 30.55 14.80 13.85
CA ALA A 44 30.03 15.52 12.69
C ALA A 44 29.46 14.57 11.63
N GLU A 45 30.22 13.54 11.23
CA GLU A 45 29.76 12.54 10.26
C GLU A 45 28.52 11.80 10.72
N LYS A 46 28.49 11.39 11.99
CA LYS A 46 27.32 10.72 12.56
C LYS A 46 26.09 11.62 12.52
N MET A 47 26.25 12.88 12.90
CA MET A 47 25.17 13.86 12.87
C MET A 47 24.68 14.11 11.44
N ILE A 48 25.58 14.28 10.46
CA ILE A 48 25.22 14.45 9.05
C ILE A 48 24.40 13.25 8.54
N LYS A 49 24.81 12.02 8.85
CA LYS A 49 24.07 10.82 8.45
C LYS A 49 22.67 10.75 9.08
N GLU A 50 22.55 11.08 10.36
CA GLU A 50 21.26 11.12 11.05
C GLU A 50 20.36 12.21 10.46
N LEU A 51 20.91 13.39 10.18
CA LEU A 51 20.22 14.52 9.58
C LEU A 51 19.72 14.19 8.18
N ASP A 52 20.55 13.59 7.34
CA ASP A 52 20.23 13.20 5.97
C ASP A 52 19.10 12.17 5.94
N LYS A 53 19.16 11.18 6.84
CA LYS A 53 18.10 10.20 7.01
C LYS A 53 16.79 10.82 7.47
N GLU A 54 16.83 11.70 8.48
CA GLU A 54 15.63 12.36 9.00
C GLU A 54 15.00 13.30 7.97
N PHE A 55 15.82 14.06 7.25
CA PHE A 55 15.35 14.94 6.19
C PHE A 55 14.75 14.17 5.01
N THR A 56 15.40 13.08 4.58
CA THR A 56 14.85 12.19 3.54
C THR A 56 13.49 11.65 3.97
N LYS A 57 13.37 11.20 5.22
CA LYS A 57 12.08 10.70 5.75
C LYS A 57 11.00 11.79 5.74
N ILE A 58 11.32 13.01 6.18
CA ILE A 58 10.36 14.13 6.16
C ILE A 58 9.90 14.41 4.73
N LYS A 59 10.82 14.42 3.76
CA LYS A 59 10.46 14.59 2.34
C LYS A 59 9.55 13.47 1.84
N GLU A 60 9.86 12.23 2.18
CA GLU A 60 9.01 11.07 1.82
C GLU A 60 7.61 11.20 2.43
N ASP A 61 7.51 11.60 3.71
CA ASP A 61 6.25 11.82 4.40
C ASP A 61 5.45 12.98 3.76
N ASP A 62 6.11 14.09 3.39
CA ASP A 62 5.47 15.22 2.69
C ASP A 62 4.96 14.82 1.29
N LEU A 63 5.74 14.02 0.54
CA LEU A 63 5.34 13.47 -0.75
C LEU A 63 4.17 12.49 -0.63
N ASP A 64 4.12 11.69 0.43
CA ASP A 64 2.99 10.81 0.72
C ASP A 64 1.70 11.58 0.95
N LEU A 65 1.76 12.65 1.77
CA LEU A 65 0.61 13.50 2.03
C LEU A 65 0.10 14.13 0.73
N LEU A 66 1.01 14.71 -0.07
CA LEU A 66 0.67 15.28 -1.36
C LEU A 66 0.06 14.25 -2.31
N LEU A 67 0.60 13.03 -2.34
CA LEU A 67 0.07 11.95 -3.16
C LEU A 67 -1.35 11.59 -2.74
N PHE A 68 -1.62 11.52 -1.43
CA PHE A 68 -2.96 11.24 -0.93
C PHE A 68 -3.96 12.35 -1.29
N ASP A 69 -3.57 13.62 -1.15
CA ASP A 69 -4.42 14.75 -1.58
C ASP A 69 -4.77 14.66 -3.08
N VAL A 70 -3.78 14.34 -3.92
CA VAL A 70 -3.99 14.15 -5.37
C VAL A 70 -4.95 13.00 -5.65
N LEU A 71 -4.76 11.85 -5.00
CA LEU A 71 -5.60 10.67 -5.19
C LEU A 71 -7.02 10.88 -4.67
N GLU A 72 -7.18 11.57 -3.54
CA GLU A 72 -8.47 11.94 -2.96
C GLU A 72 -9.25 12.82 -3.94
N ILE A 73 -8.64 13.86 -4.49
CA ILE A 73 -9.29 14.72 -5.48
C ILE A 73 -9.70 13.93 -6.72
N LEU A 74 -8.84 13.04 -7.22
CA LEU A 74 -9.16 12.18 -8.37
C LEU A 74 -10.29 11.19 -8.08
N GLN A 75 -10.46 10.78 -6.83
CA GLN A 75 -11.50 9.84 -6.41
C GLN A 75 -12.83 10.54 -6.12
N GLU A 76 -12.80 11.68 -5.44
CA GLU A 76 -13.99 12.35 -4.92
C GLU A 76 -14.57 13.38 -5.89
N THR A 77 -13.75 13.99 -6.74
CA THR A 77 -14.22 14.99 -7.68
C THR A 77 -14.86 14.31 -8.89
N PRO A 78 -16.14 14.57 -9.19
CA PRO A 78 -16.80 13.94 -10.32
C PRO A 78 -16.38 14.59 -11.65
N ALA A 79 -16.50 13.80 -12.73
CA ALA A 79 -16.45 14.31 -14.09
C ALA A 79 -17.64 15.24 -14.36
N GLN A 80 -17.45 16.24 -15.22
CA GLN A 80 -18.47 17.21 -15.58
C GLN A 80 -18.79 17.15 -17.07
N TRP A 81 -19.97 17.61 -17.45
CA TRP A 81 -20.31 17.87 -18.85
C TRP A 81 -20.06 19.34 -19.18
N THR A 82 -19.54 19.59 -20.37
CA THR A 82 -19.33 20.94 -20.89
C THR A 82 -19.69 20.97 -22.37
N VAL A 83 -19.73 22.19 -22.93
CA VAL A 83 -20.12 22.45 -24.32
C VAL A 83 -18.98 23.21 -25.00
N ASP A 84 -18.57 22.75 -26.19
CA ASP A 84 -17.53 23.46 -26.96
C ASP A 84 -18.13 24.66 -27.72
N LYS A 85 -17.29 25.35 -28.49
CA LYS A 85 -17.71 26.49 -29.32
C LYS A 85 -18.66 26.09 -30.46
N ASP A 86 -18.72 24.81 -30.80
CA ASP A 86 -19.54 24.25 -31.87
C ASP A 86 -20.85 23.64 -31.34
N ASN A 87 -21.17 23.84 -30.06
CA ASN A 87 -22.33 23.29 -29.35
C ASN A 87 -22.32 21.75 -29.16
N ASN A 88 -21.15 21.09 -29.27
CA ASN A 88 -21.03 19.68 -28.93
C ASN A 88 -20.91 19.51 -27.41
N ILE A 89 -21.67 18.57 -26.85
CA ILE A 89 -21.59 18.19 -25.43
C ILE A 89 -20.53 17.11 -25.27
N TYR A 90 -19.58 17.32 -24.36
CA TYR A 90 -18.56 16.32 -24.02
C TYR A 90 -18.25 16.30 -22.53
N THR A 91 -17.61 15.22 -22.10
CA THR A 91 -17.21 15.01 -20.69
C THR A 91 -15.80 15.51 -20.46
N VAL A 92 -15.60 16.21 -19.35
CA VAL A 92 -14.29 16.61 -18.83
C VAL A 92 -14.04 15.98 -17.46
N TYR A 93 -12.78 15.69 -17.19
CA TYR A 93 -12.31 14.98 -16.00
C TYR A 93 -11.48 15.91 -15.13
N PRO A 94 -11.51 15.75 -13.80
CA PRO A 94 -10.72 16.57 -12.88
C PRO A 94 -9.23 16.19 -12.96
N HIS A 95 -8.38 17.21 -12.93
CA HIS A 95 -6.92 17.15 -12.96
C HIS A 95 -6.41 18.07 -11.85
N PRO A 96 -5.95 17.52 -10.71
CA PRO A 96 -5.34 18.29 -9.64
C PRO A 96 -4.18 19.16 -10.15
N VAL A 97 -4.11 20.41 -9.71
CA VAL A 97 -3.01 21.33 -10.02
C VAL A 97 -2.09 21.41 -8.80
N VAL A 98 -0.88 20.88 -8.93
CA VAL A 98 0.12 20.87 -7.86
C VAL A 98 1.08 22.05 -8.02
N SER A 99 1.28 22.80 -6.94
CA SER A 99 2.29 23.87 -6.90
C SER A 99 2.87 23.98 -5.50
N ASN A 100 4.19 24.15 -5.39
CA ASN A 100 4.91 24.28 -4.12
C ASN A 100 4.60 23.14 -3.12
N GLY A 101 4.52 21.90 -3.62
CA GLY A 101 4.29 20.71 -2.79
C GLY A 101 2.87 20.61 -2.22
N ARG A 102 1.89 21.30 -2.79
CA ARG A 102 0.48 21.25 -2.37
C ARG A 102 -0.46 21.28 -3.58
N VAL A 103 -1.65 20.71 -3.43
CA VAL A 103 -2.70 20.90 -4.43
C VAL A 103 -3.31 22.29 -4.26
N THR A 104 -3.32 23.06 -5.35
CA THR A 104 -3.80 24.46 -5.36
C THR A 104 -5.14 24.63 -6.05
N GLY A 105 -5.58 23.64 -6.83
CA GLY A 105 -6.86 23.68 -7.52
C GLY A 105 -7.11 22.42 -8.33
N VAL A 106 -8.21 22.45 -9.09
CA VAL A 106 -8.60 21.37 -9.99
C VAL A 106 -8.92 21.97 -11.35
N GLU A 107 -8.19 21.52 -12.36
CA GLU A 107 -8.50 21.82 -13.77
C GLU A 107 -9.35 20.70 -14.36
N TYR A 108 -10.12 21.03 -15.40
CA TYR A 108 -10.91 20.04 -16.12
C TYR A 108 -10.33 19.83 -17.51
N LYS A 109 -9.93 18.58 -17.82
CA LYS A 109 -9.37 18.20 -19.13
C LYS A 109 -10.21 17.14 -19.82
N THR A 110 -10.12 17.07 -21.14
CA THR A 110 -10.90 16.14 -21.97
C THR A 110 -10.49 14.68 -21.82
N HIS A 111 -9.25 14.42 -21.38
CA HIS A 111 -8.72 13.07 -21.20
C HIS A 111 -8.82 12.62 -19.74
N LYS A 112 -9.17 11.35 -19.55
CA LYS A 112 -9.38 10.75 -18.22
C LYS A 112 -8.09 10.47 -17.46
N SER A 113 -6.97 10.28 -18.16
CA SER A 113 -5.69 9.93 -17.54
C SER A 113 -5.06 11.14 -16.86
N TYR A 114 -4.73 11.02 -15.58
CA TYR A 114 -3.92 12.03 -14.88
C TYR A 114 -2.43 11.77 -15.13
N TYR A 115 -1.67 12.82 -15.40
CA TYR A 115 -0.22 12.80 -15.57
C TYR A 115 0.44 13.50 -14.39
N PHE A 116 1.42 12.84 -13.77
CA PHE A 116 2.23 13.42 -12.71
C PHE A 116 3.35 14.25 -13.35
N GLU A 117 3.30 15.57 -13.19
CA GLU A 117 4.36 16.47 -13.68
C GLU A 117 5.65 16.32 -12.84
N ASP A 118 5.50 16.00 -11.55
CA ASP A 118 6.61 15.75 -10.64
C ASP A 118 7.02 14.26 -10.68
N THR A 119 8.25 13.99 -11.11
CA THR A 119 8.82 12.65 -11.17
C THR A 119 8.92 11.99 -9.79
N GLU A 120 9.24 12.75 -8.73
CA GLU A 120 9.35 12.21 -7.38
C GLU A 120 7.98 11.73 -6.86
N LEU A 121 6.92 12.48 -7.18
CA LEU A 121 5.56 12.12 -6.83
C LEU A 121 5.08 10.85 -7.57
N PHE A 122 5.46 10.71 -8.84
CA PHE A 122 5.17 9.50 -9.61
C PHE A 122 5.92 8.27 -9.07
N ASP A 123 7.19 8.41 -8.73
CA ASP A 123 7.98 7.35 -8.12
C ASP A 123 7.34 6.90 -6.80
N ARG A 124 6.85 7.85 -6.00
CA ARG A 124 6.14 7.54 -4.75
C ARG A 124 4.85 6.75 -5.00
N TYR A 125 4.10 7.12 -6.04
CA TYR A 125 2.92 6.35 -6.47
C TYR A 125 3.28 4.91 -6.86
N ILE A 126 4.38 4.68 -7.57
CA ILE A 126 4.84 3.32 -7.91
C ILE A 126 5.14 2.51 -6.64
N VAL A 127 5.82 3.11 -5.66
CA VAL A 127 6.11 2.45 -4.37
C VAL A 127 4.81 2.07 -3.66
N LEU A 128 3.84 2.99 -3.58
CA LEU A 128 2.54 2.75 -2.98
C LEU A 128 1.80 1.57 -3.66
N GLN A 129 1.76 1.55 -5.00
CA GLN A 129 1.14 0.44 -5.76
C GLN A 129 1.81 -0.90 -5.47
N ASN A 130 3.14 -0.93 -5.40
CA ASN A 130 3.90 -2.12 -5.06
C ASN A 130 3.60 -2.61 -3.64
N ASP A 131 3.46 -1.71 -2.68
CA ASP A 131 3.17 -2.06 -1.30
C ASP A 131 1.73 -2.57 -1.10
N ILE A 132 0.76 -1.97 -1.81
CA ILE A 132 -0.61 -2.50 -1.91
C ILE A 132 -0.61 -3.92 -2.51
N ALA A 133 0.17 -4.15 -3.57
CA ALA A 133 0.29 -5.46 -4.21
C ALA A 133 0.94 -6.51 -3.29
N LYS A 134 1.96 -6.13 -2.50
CA LYS A 134 2.57 -7.02 -1.49
C LYS A 134 1.59 -7.33 -0.37
N ALA A 135 0.86 -6.34 0.13
CA ALA A 135 -0.12 -6.50 1.19
C ALA A 135 -1.28 -7.41 0.78
N SER A 136 -1.78 -7.28 -0.46
CA SER A 136 -2.84 -8.13 -1.00
C SER A 136 -2.37 -9.58 -1.21
N LYS A 137 -1.14 -9.81 -1.68
CA LYS A 137 -0.55 -11.16 -1.83
C LYS A 137 -0.42 -11.89 -0.49
N LYS A 138 -0.06 -11.21 0.60
CA LYS A 138 0.01 -11.83 1.94
C LYS A 138 -1.33 -12.37 2.43
N LYS A 139 -2.47 -11.78 2.03
CA LYS A 139 -3.80 -12.29 2.40
C LYS A 139 -4.14 -13.64 1.76
N ASN A 140 -3.54 -13.99 0.63
CA ASN A 140 -3.83 -15.24 -0.08
C ASN A 140 -2.90 -16.41 0.30
N GLY A 141 -1.80 -16.15 1.01
CA GLY A 141 -0.73 -17.14 1.22
C GLY A 141 -0.59 -17.74 2.63
N SER A 142 -1.17 -17.15 3.67
CA SER A 142 -0.94 -17.62 5.05
C SER A 142 -2.20 -17.55 5.89
N GLY A 143 -2.98 -18.62 5.86
CA GLY A 143 -4.19 -18.75 6.67
C GLY A 143 -4.84 -20.10 6.49
N GLY A 144 -4.19 -21.15 7.00
CA GLY A 144 -4.79 -22.46 7.23
C GLY A 144 -5.94 -22.41 8.25
N ARG A 145 -7.00 -21.70 7.91
CA ARG A 145 -8.34 -21.79 8.49
C ARG A 145 -9.31 -21.79 7.32
N GLY A 146 -9.28 -22.90 6.57
CA GLY A 146 -10.39 -23.23 5.70
C GLY A 146 -11.67 -23.10 6.52
N ARG A 147 -12.69 -22.48 5.93
CA ARG A 147 -14.04 -22.42 6.51
C ARG A 147 -14.35 -23.78 7.13
N PRO A 148 -14.77 -23.84 8.42
CA PRO A 148 -15.07 -25.11 9.06
C PRO A 148 -15.98 -25.90 8.13
N SER A 149 -15.60 -27.16 7.89
CA SER A 149 -16.39 -28.04 7.03
C SER A 149 -17.84 -27.98 7.49
N LYS A 150 -18.77 -27.72 6.56
CA LYS A 150 -20.20 -27.70 6.87
C LYS A 150 -20.70 -29.06 7.40
N PHE A 151 -19.94 -30.13 7.11
CA PHE A 151 -20.27 -31.50 7.45
C PHE A 151 -19.25 -32.08 8.42
N SER A 152 -19.73 -32.83 9.41
CA SER A 152 -18.87 -33.51 10.39
C SER A 152 -18.07 -34.64 9.72
N ALA A 153 -16.96 -35.04 10.35
CA ALA A 153 -16.17 -36.17 9.85
C ALA A 153 -16.95 -37.49 9.83
N GLU A 154 -17.88 -37.66 10.78
CA GLU A 154 -18.73 -38.85 10.91
C GLU A 154 -19.73 -38.94 9.75
N GLN A 155 -20.38 -37.83 9.40
CA GLN A 155 -21.29 -37.76 8.25
C GLN A 155 -20.58 -38.12 6.94
N VAL A 156 -19.36 -37.61 6.75
CA VAL A 156 -18.57 -37.91 5.55
C VAL A 156 -18.12 -39.38 5.53
N ALA A 157 -17.81 -39.97 6.68
CA ALA A 157 -17.49 -41.40 6.79
C ALA A 157 -18.71 -42.29 6.46
N GLU A 158 -19.90 -41.89 6.90
CA GLU A 158 -21.15 -42.58 6.57
C GLU A 158 -21.44 -42.54 5.06
N TRP A 159 -21.27 -41.39 4.43
CA TRP A 159 -21.38 -41.27 2.97
C TRP A 159 -20.38 -42.15 2.22
N ALA A 160 -19.16 -42.29 2.75
CA ALA A 160 -18.16 -43.19 2.18
C ALA A 160 -18.59 -44.67 2.29
N LYS A 161 -19.13 -45.09 3.44
CA LYS A 161 -19.66 -46.44 3.65
C LYS A 161 -20.83 -46.76 2.72
N LEU A 162 -21.81 -45.87 2.63
CA LEU A 162 -22.94 -46.01 1.68
C LEU A 162 -22.42 -46.10 0.24
N LYS A 163 -21.38 -45.33 -0.09
CA LYS A 163 -20.78 -45.41 -1.41
C LYS A 163 -20.11 -46.76 -1.68
N ASP A 164 -19.47 -47.35 -0.68
CA ASP A 164 -18.83 -48.68 -0.77
C ASP A 164 -19.86 -49.82 -0.83
N GLN A 165 -21.06 -49.62 -0.27
CA GLN A 165 -22.20 -50.53 -0.40
C GLN A 165 -22.90 -50.45 -1.78
N GLY A 166 -22.41 -49.60 -2.69
CA GLY A 166 -22.89 -49.52 -4.07
C GLY A 166 -23.92 -48.41 -4.33
N TYR A 167 -24.32 -47.63 -3.33
CA TYR A 167 -25.26 -46.52 -3.54
C TYR A 167 -24.69 -45.44 -4.48
N SER A 168 -25.57 -44.81 -5.26
CA SER A 168 -25.19 -43.70 -6.14
C SER A 168 -25.02 -42.40 -5.33
N TYR A 169 -24.16 -41.48 -5.78
CA TYR A 169 -24.04 -40.17 -5.11
C TYR A 169 -25.34 -39.38 -5.12
N LYS A 170 -26.22 -39.62 -6.11
CA LYS A 170 -27.54 -38.99 -6.21
C LYS A 170 -28.47 -39.49 -5.09
N THR A 171 -28.48 -40.79 -4.85
CA THR A 171 -29.30 -41.41 -3.80
C THR A 171 -28.86 -40.96 -2.40
N ILE A 172 -27.55 -40.86 -2.16
CA ILE A 172 -27.00 -40.37 -0.88
C ILE A 172 -27.28 -38.87 -0.71
N ALA A 173 -27.25 -38.10 -1.80
CA ALA A 173 -27.57 -36.68 -1.82
C ALA A 173 -29.01 -36.37 -1.43
N GLU A 174 -29.95 -37.11 -2.01
CA GLU A 174 -31.39 -36.97 -1.74
C GLU A 174 -31.73 -37.28 -0.28
N SER A 175 -31.09 -38.29 0.33
CA SER A 175 -31.35 -38.65 1.74
C SER A 175 -30.74 -37.68 2.76
N ASN A 176 -29.77 -36.85 2.35
CA ASN A 176 -29.04 -35.95 3.25
C ASN A 176 -29.32 -34.47 2.99
N ASP A 177 -30.17 -34.13 2.02
CA ASP A 177 -30.43 -32.75 1.55
C ASP A 177 -29.13 -32.00 1.15
N VAL A 178 -28.27 -32.67 0.39
CA VAL A 178 -26.98 -32.14 -0.07
C VAL A 178 -26.80 -32.42 -1.56
N TYR A 179 -26.20 -31.49 -2.31
CA TYR A 179 -25.85 -31.74 -3.72
C TYR A 179 -24.89 -32.94 -3.89
N ALA A 180 -25.17 -33.80 -4.88
CA ALA A 180 -24.36 -34.98 -5.19
C ALA A 180 -22.88 -34.66 -5.47
N THR A 181 -22.59 -33.49 -6.07
CA THR A 181 -21.23 -32.99 -6.32
C THR A 181 -20.47 -32.73 -5.03
N THR A 182 -21.15 -32.20 -4.01
CA THR A 182 -20.61 -31.96 -2.67
C THR A 182 -20.23 -33.28 -2.03
N ILE A 183 -21.14 -34.25 -1.99
CA ILE A 183 -20.88 -35.58 -1.42
C ILE A 183 -19.68 -36.25 -2.12
N GLY A 184 -19.65 -36.23 -3.46
CA GLY A 184 -18.53 -36.79 -4.23
C GLY A 184 -17.18 -36.12 -3.95
N SER A 185 -17.18 -34.82 -3.64
CA SER A 185 -15.96 -34.09 -3.25
C SER A 185 -15.47 -34.51 -1.86
N TYR A 186 -16.38 -34.56 -0.87
CA TYR A 186 -16.05 -34.93 0.51
C TYR A 186 -15.62 -36.40 0.64
N VAL A 187 -16.32 -37.33 0.00
CA VAL A 187 -15.96 -38.77 0.02
C VAL A 187 -14.58 -39.02 -0.62
N ARG A 188 -14.27 -38.36 -1.74
CA ARG A 188 -12.94 -38.47 -2.37
C ARG A 188 -11.82 -37.97 -1.47
N LYS A 189 -12.01 -36.81 -0.82
CA LYS A 189 -11.05 -36.27 0.14
C LYS A 189 -10.85 -37.18 1.34
N TYR A 190 -11.95 -37.76 1.85
CA TYR A 190 -11.92 -38.70 2.97
C TYR A 190 -11.11 -39.97 2.63
N LYS A 191 -11.38 -40.61 1.48
CA LYS A 191 -10.62 -41.80 1.04
C LYS A 191 -9.14 -41.50 0.82
N LYS A 192 -8.82 -40.35 0.21
CA LYS A 192 -7.43 -39.92 0.02
C LYS A 192 -6.69 -39.73 1.36
N LYS A 193 -7.37 -39.22 2.39
CA LYS A 193 -6.80 -39.06 3.73
C LYS A 193 -6.56 -40.40 4.42
N GLN A 194 -7.43 -41.39 4.24
CA GLN A 194 -7.24 -42.74 4.78
C GLN A 194 -6.11 -43.53 4.10
N GLN A 195 -5.80 -43.23 2.84
CA GLN A 195 -4.68 -43.87 2.11
C GLN A 195 -3.32 -43.23 2.42
N ALA A 196 -3.33 -42.01 2.96
CA ALA A 196 -2.12 -41.22 3.23
C ALA A 196 -1.67 -41.28 4.69
N GLY A 197 -2.41 -41.97 5.56
CA GLY A 197 -2.05 -42.26 6.95
C GLY A 197 -1.96 -43.76 7.16
#